data_AF-A0A963MSW7-F1
#
_entry.id   AF-A0A963MSW7-F1
#
_cell.length_a   1.000
_cell.length_b   1.000
_cell.length_c   1.000
_cell.angle_alpha   90.00
_cell.angle_beta   90.00
_cell.angle_gamma   90.00
#
_symmetry.space_group_name_H-M   'P 1'
#
loop_
_entity.id
_entity.type
_entity.pdbx_description
1 polymer ?
#
loop_
_entity_poly.entity_id
_entity_poly.type
_entity_poly.pdbx_seq_one_letter_code
_entity_poly.pdbx_strand_id
1 'polypeptide(L)'
;MNTLKMAAIILLLIGSIFVNSASAERLERPDHIDPNDHIAWIKYYEGLAKATEKKLEAYEHELADCEDHPYTYIRRPFGIRTQDLSAYLRANIRQYSKELAEELEQAELHKRMSLIKHLH
;
A
#
# COMPACT_ATOMS: atom_id res chain seq x y z
N MET A 1 20.43 20.95 -33.69
CA MET A 1 20.36 20.57 -32.26
C MET A 1 21.48 19.58 -31.99
N ASN A 2 22.41 19.88 -31.08
CA ASN A 2 23.66 19.11 -30.96
C ASN A 2 23.37 17.74 -30.34
N THR A 3 24.08 16.70 -30.79
CA THR A 3 23.93 15.30 -30.33
C THR A 3 24.02 15.16 -28.80
N LEU A 4 24.79 16.03 -28.15
CA LEU A 4 24.89 16.12 -26.69
C LEU A 4 23.56 16.50 -26.01
N LYS A 5 22.77 17.39 -26.63
CA LYS A 5 21.46 17.81 -26.12
C LYS A 5 20.41 16.70 -26.31
N MET A 6 20.52 15.94 -27.40
CA MET A 6 19.64 14.79 -27.66
C MET A 6 19.90 13.65 -26.65
N ALA A 7 21.18 13.37 -26.34
CA ALA A 7 21.54 12.36 -25.35
C ALA A 7 21.04 12.71 -23.93
N ALA A 8 21.11 13.98 -23.55
CA ALA A 8 20.60 14.44 -22.25
C ALA A 8 19.06 14.30 -22.13
N ILE A 9 18.32 14.51 -23.22
CA ILE A 9 16.85 14.36 -23.26
C ILE A 9 16.45 12.87 -23.19
N ILE A 10 17.21 12.00 -23.85
CA ILE A 10 16.98 10.55 -23.83
C ILE A 10 17.21 9.96 -22.42
N LEU A 11 18.23 10.43 -21.69
CA LEU A 11 18.45 10.01 -20.30
C LEU A 11 17.30 10.45 -19.36
N LEU A 12 16.69 11.61 -19.63
CA LEU A 12 15.57 12.16 -18.85
C LEU A 12 14.26 11.37 -19.07
N LEU A 13 14.07 10.78 -20.25
CA LEU A 13 12.89 9.98 -20.60
C LEU A 13 12.91 8.56 -20.00
N ILE A 14 14.09 8.00 -19.70
CA ILE A 14 14.21 6.64 -19.14
C ILE A 14 13.87 6.62 -17.64
N GLY A 15 13.95 7.77 -16.94
CA GLY A 15 13.62 7.89 -15.52
C GLY A 15 12.12 8.02 -15.21
N SER A 16 11.25 8.10 -16.22
CA SER A 16 9.83 8.43 -16.03
C SER A 16 8.90 7.23 -15.82
N ILE A 17 9.40 6.00 -15.92
CA ILE A 17 8.56 4.79 -15.86
C ILE A 17 8.78 4.05 -14.55
N PHE A 18 8.48 4.68 -13.42
CA PHE A 18 8.01 4.00 -12.21
C PHE A 18 7.09 4.96 -11.44
N VAL A 19 6.04 5.44 -12.10
CA VAL A 19 4.81 5.71 -11.36
C VAL A 19 4.30 4.34 -10.98
N ASN A 20 4.62 3.89 -9.77
CA ASN A 20 3.84 2.85 -9.11
C ASN A 20 2.48 3.48 -8.86
N SER A 21 1.64 3.50 -9.90
CA SER A 21 0.21 3.62 -9.72
C SER A 21 -0.11 2.47 -8.79
N ALA A 22 -0.30 2.79 -7.51
CA ALA A 22 -1.05 1.96 -6.61
C ALA A 22 -2.47 1.92 -7.20
N SER A 23 -2.62 1.17 -8.29
CA SER A 23 -3.88 0.52 -8.60
C SER A 23 -4.21 -0.18 -7.31
N ALA A 24 -5.34 0.21 -6.72
CA ALA A 24 -6.04 -0.67 -5.81
C ALA A 24 -6.36 -1.93 -6.63
N GLU A 25 -5.37 -2.80 -6.82
CA GLU A 25 -5.61 -4.22 -6.99
C GLU A 25 -6.25 -4.63 -5.67
N ARG A 26 -7.57 -4.43 -5.60
CA ARG A 26 -8.41 -5.21 -4.72
C ARG A 26 -8.05 -6.63 -5.08
N LEU A 27 -7.22 -7.28 -4.25
CA LEU A 27 -6.74 -8.63 -4.49
C LEU A 27 -7.99 -9.45 -4.80
N GLU A 28 -8.11 -9.86 -6.06
CA GLU A 28 -9.24 -10.66 -6.47
C GLU A 28 -9.24 -11.87 -5.56
N ARG A 29 -10.41 -12.16 -5.00
CA ARG A 29 -10.61 -13.24 -4.06
C ARG A 29 -9.91 -14.49 -4.63
N PRO A 30 -8.96 -15.11 -3.92
CA PRO A 30 -8.22 -16.22 -4.48
C PRO A 30 -9.16 -17.37 -4.89
N ASP A 31 -9.19 -17.68 -6.19
CA ASP A 31 -10.03 -18.74 -6.76
C ASP A 31 -9.69 -20.15 -6.23
N HIS A 32 -8.53 -20.29 -5.60
CA HIS A 32 -8.02 -21.56 -5.08
C HIS A 32 -8.46 -21.87 -3.64
N ILE A 33 -9.04 -20.89 -2.91
CA ILE A 33 -9.55 -21.14 -1.55
C ILE A 33 -11.02 -21.56 -1.65
N ASP A 34 -11.35 -22.76 -1.17
CA ASP A 34 -12.73 -23.22 -1.06
C ASP A 34 -13.56 -22.19 -0.26
N PRO A 35 -14.69 -21.68 -0.79
CA PRO A 35 -15.57 -20.75 -0.07
C PRO A 35 -16.01 -21.23 1.32
N ASN A 36 -16.07 -22.55 1.54
CA ASN A 36 -16.47 -23.18 2.81
C ASN A 36 -15.29 -23.58 3.70
N ASP A 37 -14.04 -23.38 3.26
CA ASP A 37 -12.86 -23.54 4.11
C ASP A 37 -12.59 -22.24 4.87
N HIS A 38 -13.39 -22.03 5.91
CA HIS A 38 -13.27 -20.84 6.75
C HIS A 38 -11.93 -20.75 7.47
N ILE A 39 -11.22 -21.87 7.71
CA ILE A 39 -9.87 -21.84 8.31
C ILE A 39 -8.85 -21.27 7.32
N ALA A 40 -8.92 -21.66 6.05
CA ALA A 40 -8.08 -21.08 5.01
C ALA A 40 -8.35 -19.59 4.82
N TRP A 41 -9.63 -19.17 4.82
CA TRP A 41 -10.01 -17.76 4.73
C TRP A 41 -9.50 -16.92 5.91
N ILE A 42 -9.55 -17.44 7.14
CA ILE A 42 -8.98 -16.74 8.31
C ILE A 42 -7.49 -16.45 8.09
N LYS A 43 -6.72 -17.47 7.71
CA LYS A 43 -5.27 -17.33 7.48
C LYS A 43 -4.96 -16.34 6.36
N TYR A 44 -5.76 -16.35 5.30
CA TYR A 44 -5.62 -15.42 4.19
C TYR A 44 -5.79 -13.96 4.64
N TYR A 45 -6.92 -13.65 5.27
CA TYR A 45 -7.21 -12.28 5.69
C TYR A 45 -6.32 -11.79 6.84
N GLU A 46 -5.94 -12.66 7.79
CA GLU A 46 -4.92 -12.31 8.81
C GLU A 46 -3.55 -12.05 8.19
N GLY A 47 -3.19 -12.80 7.14
CA GLY A 47 -1.96 -12.59 6.38
C GLY A 47 -1.96 -11.25 5.64
N LEU A 48 -3.08 -10.88 5.03
CA LEU A 48 -3.26 -9.56 4.41
C LEU A 48 -3.17 -8.45 5.45
N ALA A 49 -3.93 -8.55 6.54
CA ALA A 49 -3.92 -7.57 7.62
C ALA A 49 -2.50 -7.29 8.13
N LYS A 50 -1.69 -8.33 8.34
CA LYS A 50 -0.28 -8.18 8.74
C LYS A 50 0.59 -7.48 7.70
N ALA A 51 0.36 -7.75 6.41
CA ALA A 51 1.09 -7.07 5.34
C ALA A 51 0.69 -5.59 5.23
N THR A 52 -0.60 -5.30 5.39
CA THR A 52 -1.17 -3.95 5.37
C THR A 52 -0.70 -3.12 6.56
N GLU A 53 -0.70 -3.70 7.77
CA GLU A 53 -0.17 -3.08 8.99
C GLU A 53 1.29 -2.66 8.80
N LYS A 54 2.14 -3.54 8.26
CA LYS A 54 3.55 -3.20 7.99
C LYS A 54 3.71 -2.04 6.99
N LYS A 55 2.84 -1.95 5.98
CA LYS A 55 2.84 -0.81 5.05
C LYS A 55 2.40 0.47 5.75
N LEU A 56 1.37 0.39 6.60
CA LEU A 56 0.86 1.50 7.37
C LEU A 56 1.97 2.09 8.26
N GLU A 57 2.65 1.25 9.04
CA GLU A 57 3.77 1.66 9.89
C GLU A 57 4.87 2.38 9.10
N ALA A 58 5.19 1.88 7.90
CA ALA A 58 6.20 2.51 7.04
C ALA A 58 5.78 3.91 6.56
N TYR A 59 4.51 4.08 6.16
CA TYR A 59 4.00 5.40 5.75
C TYR A 59 3.86 6.37 6.92
N GLU A 60 3.47 5.89 8.10
CA GLU A 60 3.39 6.71 9.31
C GLU A 60 4.79 7.20 9.73
N HIS A 61 5.79 6.32 9.70
CA HIS A 61 7.18 6.70 9.95
C HIS A 61 7.70 7.70 8.91
N GLU A 62 7.45 7.48 7.62
CA GLU A 62 7.89 8.41 6.58
C GLU A 62 7.17 9.77 6.70
N LEU A 63 5.91 9.79 7.14
CA LEU A 63 5.18 11.03 7.40
C LEU A 63 5.77 11.80 8.57
N ALA A 64 6.07 11.11 9.69
CA ALA A 64 6.72 11.71 10.85
C ALA A 64 8.07 12.33 10.47
N ASP A 65 8.93 11.58 9.77
CA ASP A 65 10.22 12.08 9.29
C ASP A 65 10.06 13.30 8.36
N CYS A 66 9.05 13.29 7.50
CA CYS A 66 8.76 14.37 6.55
C CYS A 66 8.29 15.66 7.27
N GLU A 67 7.46 15.51 8.30
CA GLU A 67 6.92 16.63 9.08
C GLU A 67 7.94 17.19 10.10
N ASP A 68 8.75 16.33 10.73
CA ASP A 68 9.80 16.74 11.69
C ASP A 68 11.03 17.33 11.01
N HIS A 69 11.31 16.92 9.77
CA HIS A 69 12.49 17.34 9.04
C HIS A 69 12.16 17.89 7.64
N PRO A 70 11.39 18.99 7.56
CA PRO A 70 10.85 19.51 6.30
C PRO A 70 11.95 19.90 5.31
N TYR A 71 13.11 20.40 5.78
CA TYR A 71 14.22 20.85 4.94
C TYR A 71 14.98 19.71 4.24
N THR A 72 15.00 18.52 4.82
CA THR A 72 15.66 17.33 4.23
C THR A 72 14.96 16.86 2.95
N TYR A 73 13.64 17.04 2.90
CA TYR A 73 12.81 16.63 1.78
C TYR A 73 12.73 17.65 0.65
N ILE A 74 13.02 18.92 0.91
CA ILE A 74 13.16 19.97 -0.12
C ILE A 74 14.31 19.64 -1.10
N ARG A 75 15.25 18.77 -0.72
CA ARG A 75 16.46 18.42 -1.48
C ARG A 75 16.47 17.02 -2.08
N ARG A 76 15.35 16.28 -2.11
CA ARG A 76 15.32 15.02 -2.88
C ARG A 76 15.45 15.35 -4.38
N PRO A 77 16.19 14.52 -5.17
CA PRO A 77 16.15 14.63 -6.62
C PRO A 77 14.68 14.51 -7.05
N PHE A 78 14.28 15.25 -8.09
CA PHE A 78 12.90 15.32 -8.66
C PHE A 78 11.93 16.38 -8.11
N GLY A 79 12.33 17.25 -7.17
CA GLY A 79 11.59 18.49 -6.90
C GLY A 79 10.17 18.33 -6.32
N ILE A 80 9.89 17.18 -5.69
CA ILE A 80 8.63 16.96 -4.95
C ILE A 80 8.66 17.89 -3.74
N ARG A 81 7.68 18.79 -3.62
CA ARG A 81 7.57 19.66 -2.45
C ARG A 81 7.16 18.82 -1.24
N THR A 82 7.69 19.12 -0.07
CA THR A 82 7.35 18.44 1.20
C THR A 82 5.84 18.35 1.41
N GLN A 83 5.09 19.40 1.03
CA GLN A 83 3.62 19.42 1.09
C GLN A 83 2.95 18.38 0.17
N ASP A 84 3.48 18.19 -1.04
CA ASP A 84 2.96 17.21 -1.99
C ASP A 84 3.23 15.78 -1.47
N LEU A 85 4.39 15.57 -0.84
CA LEU A 85 4.73 14.30 -0.18
C LEU A 85 3.85 14.01 1.05
N SER A 86 3.68 14.96 1.97
CA SER A 86 2.82 14.76 3.14
C SER A 86 1.37 14.48 2.74
N ALA A 87 0.86 15.14 1.68
CA ALA A 87 -0.47 14.86 1.15
C ALA A 87 -0.58 13.42 0.61
N TYR A 88 0.42 12.96 -0.14
CA TYR A 88 0.51 11.59 -0.63
C TYR A 88 0.57 10.56 0.51
N LEU A 89 1.43 10.78 1.51
CA LEU A 89 1.58 9.89 2.66
C LEU A 89 0.28 9.80 3.47
N ARG A 90 -0.36 10.93 3.77
CA ARG A 90 -1.66 10.95 4.47
C ARG A 90 -2.76 10.26 3.67
N ALA A 91 -2.74 10.35 2.34
CA ALA A 91 -3.70 9.64 1.50
C ALA A 91 -3.50 8.12 1.58
N ASN A 92 -2.25 7.65 1.49
CA ASN A 92 -1.94 6.23 1.65
C ASN A 92 -2.27 5.71 3.05
N ILE A 93 -1.93 6.45 4.11
CA ILE A 93 -2.29 6.07 5.49
C ILE A 93 -3.80 5.86 5.60
N ARG A 94 -4.62 6.83 5.15
CA ARG A 94 -6.09 6.69 5.18
C ARG A 94 -6.58 5.47 4.40
N GLN A 95 -6.00 5.22 3.23
CA GLN A 95 -6.39 4.07 2.41
C GLN A 95 -6.04 2.75 3.11
N TYR A 96 -4.79 2.57 3.53
CA TYR A 96 -4.33 1.34 4.16
C TYR A 96 -4.96 1.12 5.55
N SER A 97 -5.33 2.17 6.29
CA SER A 97 -6.13 2.01 7.51
C SER A 97 -7.52 1.43 7.20
N LYS A 98 -8.14 1.83 6.09
CA LYS A 98 -9.44 1.28 5.66
C LYS A 98 -9.29 -0.18 5.22
N GLU A 99 -8.27 -0.48 4.42
CA GLU A 99 -7.97 -1.85 3.97
C GLU A 99 -7.71 -2.78 5.17
N LEU A 100 -6.92 -2.35 6.15
CA LEU A 100 -6.65 -3.11 7.37
C LEU A 100 -7.93 -3.44 8.14
N ALA A 101 -8.83 -2.44 8.29
CA ALA A 101 -10.10 -2.65 8.96
C ALA A 101 -10.98 -3.68 8.23
N GLU A 102 -11.05 -3.61 6.90
CA GLU A 102 -11.80 -4.55 6.06
C GLU A 102 -11.22 -5.97 6.16
N GLU A 103 -9.89 -6.12 6.11
CA GLU A 103 -9.20 -7.40 6.23
C GLU A 103 -9.44 -8.06 7.60
N LEU A 104 -9.36 -7.29 8.68
CA LEU A 104 -9.67 -7.77 10.04
C LEU A 104 -11.14 -8.17 10.20
N GLU A 105 -12.08 -7.39 9.63
CA GLU A 105 -13.50 -7.72 9.65
C GLU A 105 -13.78 -9.04 8.92
N GLN A 106 -13.16 -9.26 7.75
CA GLN A 106 -13.31 -10.51 7.01
C GLN A 106 -12.72 -11.71 7.78
N ALA A 107 -11.55 -11.54 8.41
CA ALA A 107 -10.98 -12.59 9.26
C ALA A 107 -11.94 -12.95 10.41
N GLU A 108 -12.56 -11.95 11.05
CA GLU A 108 -13.52 -12.18 12.12
C GLU A 108 -14.81 -12.85 11.63
N LEU A 109 -15.33 -12.44 10.47
CA LEU A 109 -16.47 -13.08 9.82
C LEU A 109 -16.21 -14.59 9.66
N HIS A 110 -15.06 -14.96 9.11
CA HIS A 110 -14.72 -16.37 8.89
C HIS A 110 -14.47 -17.13 10.20
N LYS A 111 -13.94 -16.49 11.26
CA LYS A 111 -13.89 -17.08 12.62
C LYS A 111 -15.29 -17.45 13.10
N ARG A 112 -16.26 -16.53 12.97
CA ARG A 112 -17.66 -16.78 13.36
C ARG A 112 -18.30 -17.91 12.55
N MET A 113 -18.07 -17.93 11.24
CA MET A 113 -18.58 -18.99 10.35
C MET A 113 -17.99 -20.37 10.67
N SER A 114 -16.69 -20.44 11.02
CA SER A 114 -16.05 -21.68 11.45
C SER A 114 -16.69 -22.24 12.72
N LEU A 115 -17.00 -21.38 13.69
CA LEU A 115 -17.65 -21.80 14.94
C LEU A 115 -19.06 -22.34 14.71
N ILE A 116 -19.85 -21.69 13.83
CA ILE A 116 -21.19 -22.16 13.48
C ILE A 116 -21.14 -23.53 12.79
N LYS A 117 -20.18 -23.75 11.87
CA LYS A 117 -20.00 -25.02 11.17
C LYS A 117 -19.71 -26.20 12.10
N HIS A 118 -19.14 -25.95 13.28
CA HIS A 118 -18.84 -26.99 14.28
C HIS A 118 -19.99 -27.27 15.27
N LEU A 119 -21.08 -26.50 15.22
CA LEU A 119 -22.24 -26.65 16.10
C LEU A 119 -23.41 -27.45 15.47
N HIS A 120 -23.25 -27.93 14.24
CA HIS A 120 -24.20 -28.75 13.48
C HIS A 120 -23.55 -30.08 13.08
#